data_AF-A0A090YB87-F1
#
_entry.id   AF-A0A090YB87-F1
#
_cell.length_a   1.000
_cell.length_b   1.000
_cell.length_c   1.000
_cell.angle_alpha   90.00
_cell.angle_beta   90.00
_cell.angle_gamma   90.00
#
_symmetry.space_group_name_H-M   'P 1'
#
loop_
_entity.id
_entity.type
_entity.pdbx_description
1 polymer ?
#
loop_
_entity_poly.entity_id
_entity_poly.type
_entity_poly.pdbx_seq_one_letter_code
_entity_poly.pdbx_strand_id
1 'polypeptide(L)' 'MTILELYTEAKKDGIVSVWLLIEYLVFERKVLTFEDQVSRLDYYFELRFRHSMNQYLKEYMRNRNIRTFVL' A
#
# COMPACT_ATOMS: atom_id res chain seq x y z
N MET A 1 11.59 -3.64 11.22
CA MET A 1 10.60 -2.58 11.02
C MET A 1 9.26 -3.26 10.77
N THR A 2 8.24 -2.86 11.52
CA THR A 2 6.85 -3.31 11.33
C THR A 2 6.19 -2.54 10.20
N ILE A 3 5.10 -3.08 9.65
CA ILE A 3 4.29 -2.38 8.65
C ILE A 3 3.74 -1.07 9.22
N LEU A 4 3.43 -1.01 10.52
CA LEU A 4 2.99 0.24 11.18
C LEU A 4 4.04 1.35 11.14
N GLU A 5 5.29 1.00 11.42
CA GLU A 5 6.42 1.94 11.38
C GLU A 5 6.59 2.50 9.97
N LEU A 6 6.67 1.63 8.96
CA LEU A 6 6.78 2.05 7.55
C LEU A 6 5.58 2.89 7.09
N TYR A 7 4.37 2.51 7.49
CA TYR A 7 3.16 3.25 7.17
C TYR A 7 3.19 4.66 7.74
N THR A 8 3.63 4.78 9.00
CA THR A 8 3.76 6.07 9.70
C THR A 8 4.80 6.96 9.03
N GLU A 9 5.96 6.40 8.67
CA GLU A 9 7.02 7.10 7.93
C GLU A 9 6.53 7.55 6.55
N ALA A 10 5.92 6.65 5.77
CA ALA A 10 5.40 6.98 4.44
C ALA A 10 4.32 8.06 4.46
N LYS A 11 3.44 8.06 5.48
CA LYS A 11 2.45 9.14 5.67
C LYS A 11 3.13 10.45 6.03
N LYS A 12 4.11 10.43 6.94
CA LYS A 12 4.87 11.62 7.35
C LYS A 12 5.63 12.25 6.18
N ASP A 13 6.25 11.42 5.35
CA ASP A 13 7.09 11.85 4.22
C ASP A 13 6.29 12.10 2.94
N GLY A 14 4.97 11.90 2.97
CA GLY A 14 4.09 12.12 1.81
C GLY A 14 4.25 11.09 0.69
N ILE A 15 4.81 9.92 0.98
CA ILE A 15 5.03 8.83 0.01
C ILE A 15 3.71 8.08 -0.21
N VAL A 16 2.86 8.66 -1.07
CA VAL A 16 1.49 8.17 -1.33
C VAL A 16 1.42 6.72 -1.74
N SER A 17 2.27 6.31 -2.69
CA SER A 17 2.26 4.96 -3.24
C SER A 17 2.44 3.88 -2.18
N VAL A 18 3.33 4.11 -1.21
CA VAL A 18 3.65 3.15 -0.14
C VAL A 18 2.52 3.05 0.86
N TRP A 19 2.05 4.18 1.40
CA TRP A 19 0.98 4.10 2.42
C TRP A 19 -0.33 3.63 1.81
N LEU A 20 -0.62 3.95 0.54
CA LEU A 20 -1.82 3.48 -0.15
C LEU A 20 -1.80 1.96 -0.36
N LEU A 21 -0.64 1.42 -0.76
CA LEU A 21 -0.45 -0.03 -0.86
C LEU A 21 -0.68 -0.71 0.48
N ILE A 22 -0.11 -0.17 1.56
CA ILE A 22 -0.29 -0.72 2.91
C ILE A 22 -1.77 -0.69 3.31
N GLU A 23 -2.47 0.43 3.14
CA GLU A 23 -3.90 0.51 3.46
C GLU A 23 -4.72 -0.50 2.66
N TYR A 24 -4.42 -0.68 1.37
CA TYR A 24 -5.09 -1.66 0.54
C TYR A 24 -4.87 -3.09 1.06
N LEU A 25 -3.62 -3.46 1.39
CA LEU A 25 -3.28 -4.81 1.84
C LEU A 25 -3.84 -5.13 3.25
N VAL A 26 -3.83 -4.14 4.15
CA VAL A 26 -4.27 -4.30 5.54
C VAL A 26 -5.79 -4.22 5.66
N PHE A 27 -6.42 -3.20 5.09
CA PHE A 27 -7.85 -2.95 5.31
C PHE A 27 -8.75 -3.63 4.28
N GLU A 28 -8.41 -3.52 2.99
CA GLU A 28 -9.24 -4.05 1.91
C GLU A 28 -9.04 -5.55 1.73
N ARG A 29 -7.78 -5.97 1.60
CA ARG A 29 -7.42 -7.36 1.34
C ARG A 29 -7.28 -8.20 2.59
N LYS A 30 -6.98 -7.58 3.74
CA LYS A 30 -6.75 -8.25 5.03
C LYS A 30 -5.73 -9.39 4.95
N VAL A 31 -4.71 -9.23 4.11
CA VAL A 31 -3.65 -10.22 3.89
C VAL A 31 -2.40 -9.94 4.72
N LEU A 32 -2.33 -8.75 5.32
CA LEU A 32 -1.28 -8.28 6.22
C LEU A 32 -1.92 -7.58 7.42
N THR A 33 -1.20 -7.51 8.53
CA THR A 33 -1.52 -6.70 9.71
C THR A 33 -0.42 -5.65 9.95
N PHE A 34 -0.70 -4.67 10.80
CA PHE A 34 0.31 -3.65 11.15
C PHE A 34 1.47 -4.19 11.98
N GLU A 35 1.30 -5.35 12.63
CA GLU A 35 2.32 -6.03 13.44
C GLU A 35 3.28 -6.86 12.58
N ASP A 36 2.89 -7.16 11.34
CA ASP A 36 3.74 -7.90 10.41
C ASP A 36 5.06 -7.16 10.14
N GLN A 37 6.10 -7.94 9.84
CA GLN A 37 7.38 -7.39 9.39
C GLN A 37 7.27 -6.87 7.96
N VAL A 38 7.98 -5.77 7.68
CA VAL A 38 8.01 -5.12 6.35
C VAL A 38 8.45 -6.06 5.23
N SER A 39 9.28 -7.07 5.51
CA SER A 39 9.69 -8.08 4.52
C SER A 39 8.52 -8.84 3.88
N ARG A 40 7.33 -8.87 4.52
CA ARG A 40 6.13 -9.43 3.90
C ARG A 40 5.63 -8.62 2.70
N LEU A 41 6.05 -7.36 2.56
CA LEU A 41 5.71 -6.53 1.41
C LEU A 41 6.51 -6.89 0.15
N ASP A 42 7.68 -7.54 0.29
CA ASP A 42 8.58 -7.88 -0.83
C ASP A 42 7.84 -8.68 -1.92
N TYR A 43 6.99 -9.63 -1.51
CA TYR A 43 6.13 -10.41 -2.40
C TYR A 43 5.23 -9.52 -3.27
N TYR A 44 4.67 -8.46 -2.71
CA TYR A 44 3.75 -7.56 -3.41
C TYR A 44 4.47 -6.53 -4.29
N PHE A 45 5.77 -6.32 -4.05
CA PHE A 45 6.63 -5.48 -4.87
C PHE A 45 7.26 -6.23 -6.06
N GLU A 46 7.06 -7.54 -6.17
CA GLU A 46 7.57 -8.30 -7.32
C GLU A 46 7.04 -7.72 -8.65
N LEU A 47 7.94 -7.56 -9.62
CA LEU A 47 7.65 -6.91 -10.91
C LEU A 47 6.45 -7.51 -11.65
N ARG A 48 6.23 -8.83 -11.52
CA ARG A 48 5.10 -9.54 -12.13
C ARG A 48 3.74 -9.04 -11.64
N PHE A 49 3.66 -8.46 -10.45
CA PHE A 49 2.41 -7.95 -9.88
C PHE A 49 2.20 -6.45 -10.11
N ARG A 50 3.22 -5.72 -10.60
CA ARG A 50 3.19 -4.25 -10.73
C ARG A 50 1.97 -3.75 -11.51
N HIS A 51 1.66 -4.39 -12.65
CA HIS A 51 0.53 -3.95 -13.48
C HIS A 51 -0.81 -4.13 -12.74
N SER A 52 -1.08 -5.34 -12.23
CA SER A 52 -2.33 -5.64 -11.54
C SER A 52 -2.47 -4.83 -10.24
N MET A 53 -1.39 -4.68 -9.47
CA MET A 53 -1.40 -3.89 -8.24
C MET A 53 -1.74 -2.43 -8.53
N ASN A 54 -1.18 -1.84 -9.59
CA ASN A 54 -1.54 -0.49 -9.99
C ASN A 54 -3.03 -0.34 -10.33
N GLN A 55 -3.63 -1.34 -10.99
CA GLN A 55 -5.07 -1.31 -11.29
C GLN A 55 -5.91 -1.39 -10.00
N TYR A 56 -5.54 -2.30 -9.09
CA TYR A 56 -6.22 -2.44 -7.81
C TYR A 56 -6.14 -1.17 -6.96
N LEU A 57 -4.97 -0.52 -6.91
CA LEU A 57 -4.81 0.72 -6.17
C LEU A 57 -5.59 1.88 -6.79
N LYS A 58 -5.67 1.98 -8.13
CA LYS A 58 -6.52 2.97 -8.81
C LYS A 58 -7.99 2.80 -8.45
N GLU A 59 -8.48 1.57 -8.47
CA GLU A 59 -9.87 1.27 -8.11
C GLU A 59 -10.14 1.56 -6.64
N TYR A 60 -9.22 1.14 -5.76
CA TYR A 60 -9.29 1.43 -4.33
C TYR A 60 -9.36 2.94 -4.03
N MET A 61 -8.52 3.73 -4.70
CA MET A 61 -8.56 5.19 -4.59
C MET A 61 -9.90 5.77 -5.04
N ARG A 62 -10.40 5.32 -6.20
CA ARG A 62 -11.67 5.78 -6.76
C ARG A 62 -12.82 5.52 -5.79
N ASN A 63 -12.90 4.33 -5.24
CA ASN A 63 -13.97 3.93 -4.33
C ASN A 63 -13.97 4.72 -3.01
N ARG A 64 -12.81 5.25 -2.61
CA ARG A 64 -12.64 6.03 -1.37
C ARG A 64 -12.53 7.54 -1.60
N ASN A 65 -12.74 8.01 -2.83
CA ASN A 65 -12.56 9.41 -3.23
C ASN A 65 -11.18 9.98 -2.86
N ILE A 66 -10.14 9.15 -2.85
CA ILE A 66 -8.77 9.58 -2.62
C ILE A 66 -8.28 10.26 -3.89
N ARG A 67 -8.11 11.58 -3.84
CA ARG A 67 -7.54 12.38 -4.93
C ARG A 67 -6.04 12.52 -4.72
N THR A 68 -5.27 11.61 -5.30
CA THR A 68 -3.82 11.75 -5.35
C THR A 68 -3.41 12.02 -6.80
N PHE A 69 -2.69 13.12 -7.00
CA PHE A 69 -2.01 13.40 -8.26
C PHE A 69 -0.81 12.45 -8.33
N VAL A 70 -0.61 11.83 -9.50
CA VAL A 70 0.53 10.98 -9.88
C VAL A 70 0.40 9.48 -9.55
N LEU A 71 0.25 8.70 -10.63
CA LEU A 71 0.83 7.34 -10.79
C LEU A 71 1.80 7.40 -11.97
#